data_AF-A0A921I182-F1
#
_entry.id   AF-A0A921I182-F1
#
_cell.length_a   1.000
_cell.length_b   1.000
_cell.length_c   1.000
_cell.angle_alpha   90.00
_cell.angle_beta   90.00
_cell.angle_gamma   90.00
#
_symmetry.space_group_name_H-M   'P 1'
#
loop_
_entity.id
_entity.type
_entity.pdbx_description
1 polymer ?
#
loop_
_entity_poly.entity_id
_entity_poly.type
_entity_poly.pdbx_seq_one_letter_code
_entity_poly.pdbx_strand_id
1 'polypeptide(L)'
;LTGYITEGQVILSRDLYRKGVQPPIDVLPSLSRLKDKGIGEGKTRADHSNTMNQLFAAYSRGKDAKELMTILGEAALTEIDLIYAKFADEFEKEYVSQGYHTDRSIEETLEIGWKLLSILPRSELKRIDDKYLDLYYGKQ
;
A
#
# COMPACT_ATOMS: atom_id res chain seq x y z
N LEU A 1 26.04 3.97 -2.14
CA LEU A 1 26.76 3.77 -3.41
C LEU A 1 25.96 2.89 -4.39
N THR A 2 25.44 1.73 -3.98
CA THR A 2 24.69 0.80 -4.87
C THR A 2 23.46 1.43 -5.55
N GLY A 3 22.67 2.25 -4.84
CA GLY A 3 21.46 2.89 -5.41
C GLY A 3 21.72 3.95 -6.50
N TYR A 4 22.97 4.38 -6.71
CA TYR A 4 23.35 5.21 -7.87
C TYR A 4 23.54 4.37 -9.14
N ILE A 5 23.68 3.06 -8.99
CA ILE A 5 23.95 2.12 -10.09
C ILE A 5 22.67 1.35 -10.42
N THR A 6 21.99 0.81 -9.41
CA THR A 6 20.78 0.01 -9.62
C THR A 6 19.55 0.86 -9.94
N GLU A 7 18.59 0.27 -10.63
CA GLU A 7 17.34 0.90 -11.06
C GLU A 7 16.24 0.84 -9.99
N GLY A 8 16.65 0.77 -8.72
CA GLY A 8 15.75 0.56 -7.61
C GLY A 8 16.42 -0.13 -6.42
N GLN A 9 15.62 -0.30 -5.38
CA GLN A 9 16.00 -0.97 -4.15
C GLN A 9 14.75 -1.52 -3.46
N VAL A 10 14.92 -2.63 -2.74
CA VAL A 10 13.94 -3.16 -1.81
C VAL A 10 14.56 -3.09 -0.43
N ILE A 11 13.93 -2.35 0.47
CA ILE A 11 14.43 -2.10 1.82
C ILE A 11 13.72 -3.01 2.81
N LEU A 12 14.49 -3.68 3.66
CA LEU A 12 13.97 -4.47 4.78
C LEU A 12 14.04 -3.63 6.06
N SER A 13 12.89 -3.39 6.69
CA SER A 13 12.80 -2.60 7.92
C SER A 13 12.88 -3.48 9.17
N ARG A 14 13.71 -3.05 10.11
CA ARG A 14 13.79 -3.69 11.45
C ARG A 14 12.51 -3.48 12.25
N ASP A 15 11.82 -2.37 12.05
CA ASP A 15 10.59 -2.07 12.78
C ASP A 15 9.45 -2.96 12.32
N LEU A 16 9.31 -3.14 11.00
CA LEU A 16 8.34 -4.10 10.43
C LEU A 16 8.66 -5.54 10.87
N TYR A 17 9.95 -5.91 10.90
CA TYR A 17 10.37 -7.22 11.40
C TYR A 17 9.98 -7.44 12.87
N ARG A 18 10.18 -6.43 13.73
CA ARG A 18 9.79 -6.49 15.16
C ARG A 18 8.28 -6.58 15.34
N LYS A 19 7.49 -6.03 14.41
CA LYS A 19 6.02 -6.18 14.37
C LYS A 19 5.57 -7.55 13.83
N GLY A 20 6.50 -8.41 13.39
CA GLY A 20 6.19 -9.73 12.84
C GLY A 20 5.73 -9.72 11.39
N VAL A 21 5.93 -8.63 10.64
CA VAL A 21 5.59 -8.53 9.21
C VAL A 21 6.57 -9.38 8.38
N GLN A 22 6.04 -10.24 7.51
CA GLN A 22 6.84 -11.20 6.75
C GLN A 22 6.45 -11.23 5.26
N PRO A 23 7.32 -10.83 4.32
CA PRO A 23 8.65 -10.23 4.55
C PRO A 23 8.55 -8.78 5.08
N PRO A 24 9.53 -8.29 5.87
CA PRO A 24 9.49 -6.95 6.47
C PRO A 24 9.89 -5.84 5.48
N ILE A 25 9.25 -5.78 4.31
CA ILE A 25 9.56 -4.82 3.25
C ILE A 25 8.98 -3.45 3.60
N ASP A 26 9.83 -2.43 3.64
CA ASP A 26 9.41 -1.05 3.75
C ASP A 26 9.18 -0.43 2.38
N VAL A 27 7.91 -0.23 2.04
CA VAL A 27 7.51 0.25 0.72
C VAL A 27 7.85 1.71 0.47
N LEU A 28 7.96 2.56 1.51
CA LEU A 28 8.18 4.00 1.35
C LEU A 28 9.57 4.36 0.78
N PRO A 29 10.68 3.81 1.30
CA PRO A 29 12.01 4.02 0.72
C PRO A 29 12.35 3.04 -0.41
N SER A 30 11.50 2.04 -0.68
CA SER A 30 11.68 1.09 -1.78
C SER A 30 11.22 1.68 -3.11
N LEU A 31 11.88 1.29 -4.20
CA LEU A 31 11.56 1.80 -5.53
C LEU A 31 11.94 0.78 -6.61
N SER A 32 11.13 0.73 -7.67
CA SER A 32 11.50 0.16 -8.97
C SER A 32 11.30 1.22 -10.05
N ARG A 33 12.39 1.62 -10.74
CA ARG A 33 12.34 2.60 -11.83
C ARG A 33 11.75 2.04 -13.11
N LEU A 34 11.80 0.72 -13.29
CA LEU A 34 11.30 0.04 -14.49
C LEU A 34 9.86 -0.47 -14.37
N LYS A 35 9.21 -0.30 -13.20
CA LYS A 35 7.86 -0.82 -12.92
C LYS A 35 6.85 -0.49 -14.02
N ASP A 36 6.88 0.73 -14.56
CA ASP A 36 5.89 1.21 -15.53
C ASP A 36 5.99 0.48 -16.88
N LYS A 37 7.14 -0.15 -17.16
CA LYS A 37 7.31 -1.03 -18.32
C LYS A 37 6.75 -2.44 -18.10
N GLY A 38 6.44 -2.84 -16.87
CA GLY A 38 5.96 -4.18 -16.52
C GLY A 38 4.46 -4.28 -16.21
N ILE A 39 3.77 -3.15 -16.06
CA ILE A 39 2.38 -3.10 -15.61
C ILE A 39 1.41 -2.63 -16.71
N GLY A 40 0.11 -2.78 -16.44
CA GLY A 40 -0.96 -2.33 -17.34
C GLY A 40 -1.57 -3.43 -18.20
N GLU A 41 -2.44 -3.01 -19.11
CA GLU A 41 -3.17 -3.89 -20.03
C GLU A 41 -2.21 -4.71 -20.91
N GLY A 42 -2.51 -6.01 -21.08
CA GLY A 42 -1.67 -6.94 -21.82
C GLY A 42 -0.41 -7.42 -21.08
N LYS A 43 -0.17 -6.99 -19.83
CA LYS A 43 0.95 -7.47 -18.98
C LYS A 43 0.48 -7.98 -17.63
N THR A 44 -0.32 -7.19 -16.93
CA THR A 44 -0.92 -7.55 -15.63
C THR A 44 -2.41 -7.27 -15.69
N ARG A 45 -2.84 -6.08 -15.26
CA ARG A 45 -4.23 -5.61 -15.35
C ARG A 45 -4.25 -4.09 -15.53
N ALA A 46 -5.33 -3.57 -16.11
CA ALA A 46 -5.42 -2.17 -16.52
C ALA A 46 -5.42 -1.15 -15.35
N ASP A 47 -5.79 -1.58 -14.14
CA ASP A 47 -5.89 -0.78 -12.91
C ASP A 47 -4.61 -0.76 -12.07
N HIS A 48 -3.60 -1.58 -12.40
CA HIS A 48 -2.40 -1.79 -11.59
C HIS A 48 -1.71 -0.47 -11.18
N SER A 49 -1.45 0.44 -12.13
CA SER A 49 -0.78 1.70 -11.80
C SER A 49 -1.60 2.58 -10.85
N ASN A 50 -2.92 2.60 -11.02
CA ASN A 50 -3.83 3.38 -10.20
C ASN A 50 -3.86 2.87 -8.75
N THR A 51 -4.06 1.56 -8.58
CA THR A 51 -4.11 0.93 -7.26
C THR A 51 -2.77 1.06 -6.54
N MET A 52 -1.65 0.81 -7.22
CA MET A 52 -0.31 0.98 -6.67
C MET A 52 -0.09 2.40 -6.12
N ASN A 53 -0.40 3.42 -6.93
CA ASN A 53 -0.19 4.82 -6.54
C ASN A 53 -1.12 5.24 -5.38
N GLN A 54 -2.36 4.76 -5.36
CA GLN A 54 -3.30 5.05 -4.30
C GLN A 54 -2.92 4.35 -2.99
N LEU A 55 -2.55 3.07 -3.02
CA LEU A 55 -2.08 2.31 -1.86
C LEU A 55 -0.84 2.98 -1.24
N PHE A 56 0.13 3.37 -2.06
CA PHE A 56 1.33 4.06 -1.59
C PHE A 56 0.99 5.37 -0.88
N ALA A 57 0.14 6.20 -1.50
CA ALA A 57 -0.27 7.49 -0.92
C ALA A 57 -1.04 7.31 0.39
N ALA A 58 -1.96 6.33 0.44
CA ALA A 58 -2.72 6.04 1.64
C ALA A 58 -1.85 5.50 2.78
N TYR A 59 -0.88 4.64 2.46
CA TYR A 59 0.04 4.10 3.45
C TYR A 59 0.97 5.17 4.01
N SER A 60 1.50 6.06 3.16
CA SER A 60 2.30 7.21 3.62
C SER A 60 1.52 8.09 4.59
N ARG A 61 0.29 8.47 4.23
CA ARG A 61 -0.56 9.30 5.11
C ARG A 61 -0.93 8.58 6.40
N GLY A 62 -1.19 7.27 6.34
CA GLY A 62 -1.47 6.46 7.52
C GLY A 62 -0.26 6.33 8.45
N LYS A 63 0.96 6.26 7.91
CA LYS A 63 2.19 6.31 8.72
C LYS A 63 2.33 7.63 9.45
N ASP A 64 2.15 8.75 8.76
CA ASP A 64 2.21 10.09 9.36
C ASP A 64 1.15 10.25 10.46
N ALA A 65 -0.08 9.80 10.20
CA ALA A 65 -1.16 9.80 11.18
C ALA A 65 -0.82 8.98 12.43
N LYS A 66 -0.17 7.82 12.28
CA LYS A 66 0.27 6.98 13.40
C LYS A 66 1.43 7.57 14.19
N GLU A 67 2.34 8.26 13.52
CA GLU A 67 3.42 8.99 14.19
C GLU A 67 2.82 10.13 15.03
N LEU A 68 1.92 10.93 14.44
CA LEU A 68 1.18 11.96 15.15
C LEU A 68 0.38 11.38 16.33
N MET A 69 -0.28 10.22 16.15
CA MET A 69 -0.99 9.52 17.22
C MET A 69 -0.09 9.18 18.40
N THR A 70 1.14 8.72 18.11
CA THR A 70 2.11 8.31 19.13
C THR A 70 2.63 9.50 19.93
N ILE A 71 2.73 10.68 19.28
CA ILE A 71 3.26 11.91 19.90
C ILE A 71 2.17 12.67 20.67
N LEU A 72 0.99 12.83 20.06
CA LEU A 72 -0.08 13.73 20.54
C LEU A 72 -1.25 12.99 21.20
N GLY A 73 -1.33 11.66 21.04
CA GLY A 73 -2.46 10.84 21.47
C GLY A 73 -3.58 10.78 20.44
N GLU A 74 -4.45 9.79 20.59
CA GLU A 74 -5.55 9.50 19.65
C GLU A 74 -6.54 10.66 19.51
N ALA A 75 -6.82 11.37 20.60
CA ALA A 75 -7.77 12.48 20.62
C ALA A 75 -7.37 13.70 19.75
N ALA A 76 -6.10 13.76 19.32
CA ALA A 76 -5.61 14.83 18.45
C ALA A 76 -5.86 14.57 16.96
N LEU A 77 -6.28 13.36 16.59
CA LEU A 77 -6.49 12.97 15.20
C LEU A 77 -7.92 13.26 14.74
N THR A 78 -8.05 13.60 13.45
CA THR A 78 -9.36 13.66 12.81
C THR A 78 -9.89 12.24 12.56
N GLU A 79 -11.21 12.10 12.39
CA GLU A 79 -11.82 10.81 12.03
C GLU A 79 -11.19 10.20 10.77
N ILE A 80 -10.85 11.04 9.78
CA ILE A 80 -10.21 10.54 8.56
C ILE A 80 -8.78 10.06 8.81
N ASP A 81 -8.02 10.72 9.69
CA ASP A 81 -6.66 10.28 10.01
C ASP A 81 -6.66 8.98 10.81
N LEU A 82 -7.68 8.75 11.65
CA LEU A 82 -7.90 7.45 12.32
C LEU A 82 -8.16 6.34 11.29
N ILE A 83 -8.96 6.62 10.25
CA ILE A 83 -9.21 5.66 9.16
C ILE A 83 -7.91 5.37 8.39
N TYR A 84 -7.08 6.38 8.11
CA TYR A 84 -5.78 6.18 7.45
C TYR A 84 -4.79 5.41 8.34
N ALA A 85 -4.77 5.68 9.64
CA ALA A 85 -3.96 4.93 10.59
C ALA A 85 -4.35 3.44 10.59
N LYS A 86 -5.66 3.15 10.63
CA LYS A 86 -6.21 1.79 10.51
C LYS A 86 -5.83 1.15 9.17
N PHE A 87 -5.96 1.89 8.07
CA PHE A 87 -5.56 1.41 6.75
C PHE A 87 -4.08 0.98 6.75
N ALA A 88 -3.19 1.76 7.37
CA ALA A 88 -1.77 1.43 7.42
C ALA A 88 -1.49 0.13 8.21
N ASP A 89 -2.23 -0.13 9.28
CA ASP A 89 -2.14 -1.40 10.03
C ASP A 89 -2.58 -2.60 9.18
N GLU A 90 -3.75 -2.51 8.54
CA GLU A 90 -4.26 -3.59 7.70
C GLU A 90 -3.38 -3.79 6.45
N PHE A 91 -2.78 -2.73 5.92
CA PHE A 91 -1.82 -2.81 4.83
C PHE A 91 -0.54 -3.57 5.23
N GLU A 92 0.06 -3.27 6.39
CA GLU A 92 1.22 -4.02 6.89
C GLU A 92 0.87 -5.50 7.12
N LYS A 93 -0.32 -5.77 7.64
CA LYS A 93 -0.76 -7.10 8.07
C LYS A 93 -1.25 -8.01 6.94
N GLU A 94 -2.06 -7.50 6.01
CA GLU A 94 -2.66 -8.32 4.95
C GLU A 94 -1.90 -8.21 3.62
N TYR A 95 -1.50 -6.99 3.25
CA TYR A 95 -0.85 -6.74 1.96
C TYR A 95 0.63 -7.13 1.98
N VAL A 96 1.40 -6.56 2.91
CA VAL A 96 2.85 -6.80 2.99
C VAL A 96 3.16 -8.15 3.61
N SER A 97 2.47 -8.52 4.70
CA SER A 97 2.76 -9.74 5.44
C SER A 97 2.08 -10.99 4.85
N GLN A 98 2.59 -11.49 3.72
CA GLN A 98 2.09 -12.72 3.09
C GLN A 98 2.62 -14.02 3.72
N GLY A 99 3.73 -13.95 4.48
CA GLY A 99 4.48 -15.11 4.98
C GLY A 99 5.50 -15.65 3.97
N TYR A 100 6.53 -16.34 4.43
CA TYR A 100 7.62 -16.82 3.58
C TYR A 100 7.29 -18.05 2.71
N HIS A 101 6.11 -18.65 2.90
CA HIS A 101 5.69 -19.88 2.22
C HIS A 101 4.42 -19.69 1.37
N THR A 102 3.97 -18.44 1.20
CA THR A 102 2.82 -18.11 0.37
C THR A 102 3.33 -17.47 -0.91
N ASP A 103 2.87 -17.98 -2.05
CA ASP A 103 3.06 -17.34 -3.34
C ASP A 103 1.72 -16.77 -3.80
N ARG A 104 1.70 -15.48 -4.17
CA ARG A 104 0.48 -14.76 -4.57
C ARG A 104 0.62 -14.38 -6.03
N SER A 105 -0.42 -14.67 -6.81
CA SER A 105 -0.56 -14.13 -8.15
C SER A 105 -0.70 -12.60 -8.12
N ILE A 106 -0.47 -11.96 -9.28
CA ILE A 106 -0.64 -10.52 -9.39
C ILE A 106 -2.12 -10.13 -9.27
N GLU A 107 -3.03 -10.98 -9.75
CA GLU A 107 -4.47 -10.80 -9.65
C GLU A 107 -4.92 -10.78 -8.18
N GLU A 108 -4.51 -11.78 -7.39
CA GLU A 108 -4.78 -11.83 -5.95
C GLU A 108 -4.21 -10.61 -5.23
N THR A 109 -2.99 -10.19 -5.58
CA THR A 109 -2.36 -9.00 -4.99
C THR A 109 -3.18 -7.74 -5.26
N LEU A 110 -3.67 -7.57 -6.49
CA LEU A 110 -4.50 -6.42 -6.86
C LEU A 110 -5.88 -6.49 -6.17
N GLU A 111 -6.46 -7.67 -6.00
CA GLU A 111 -7.72 -7.87 -5.27
C GLU A 111 -7.59 -7.51 -3.79
N ILE A 112 -6.53 -7.97 -3.11
CA ILE A 112 -6.23 -7.57 -1.72
C ILE A 112 -6.04 -6.06 -1.65
N GLY A 113 -5.35 -5.47 -2.64
CA GLY A 113 -5.21 -4.01 -2.75
C GLY A 113 -6.55 -3.29 -2.75
N TRP A 114 -7.51 -3.74 -3.56
CA TRP A 114 -8.86 -3.17 -3.58
C TRP A 114 -9.64 -3.38 -2.28
N LYS A 115 -9.56 -4.57 -1.69
CA LYS A 115 -10.16 -4.87 -0.38
C LYS A 115 -9.65 -3.92 0.71
N LEU A 116 -8.37 -3.55 0.67
CA LEU A 116 -7.83 -2.58 1.63
C LEU A 116 -8.25 -1.16 1.30
N LEU A 117 -8.30 -0.79 0.01
CA LEU A 117 -8.77 0.53 -0.40
C LEU A 117 -10.24 0.78 -0.03
N SER A 118 -11.07 -0.27 0.12
CA SER A 118 -12.44 -0.12 0.60
C SER A 118 -12.56 0.27 2.08
N ILE A 119 -11.46 0.23 2.85
CA ILE A 119 -11.42 0.83 4.20
C ILE A 119 -11.55 2.36 4.12
N LEU A 120 -11.01 2.95 3.05
CA LEU A 120 -11.06 4.39 2.83
C LEU A 120 -12.38 4.76 2.15
N PRO A 121 -12.98 5.92 2.48
CA PRO A 121 -14.13 6.41 1.76
C PRO A 121 -13.75 6.76 0.31
N ARG A 122 -14.68 6.55 -0.64
CA ARG A 122 -14.45 6.79 -2.07
C ARG A 122 -13.91 8.19 -2.37
N SER A 123 -14.30 9.21 -1.61
CA SER A 123 -13.83 10.59 -1.75
C SER A 123 -12.31 10.76 -1.56
N GLU A 124 -11.67 9.83 -0.86
CA GLU A 124 -10.22 9.84 -0.61
C GLU A 124 -9.42 9.08 -1.69
N LEU A 125 -10.08 8.39 -2.61
CA LEU A 125 -9.46 7.61 -3.69
C LEU A 125 -9.13 8.47 -4.92
N LYS A 126 -8.37 9.55 -4.70
CA LYS A 126 -8.10 10.62 -5.69
C LYS A 126 -7.12 10.22 -6.80
N ARG A 127 -6.42 9.10 -6.67
CA ARG A 127 -5.40 8.62 -7.63
C ARG A 127 -5.86 7.45 -8.48
N ILE A 128 -7.16 7.16 -8.46
CA ILE A 128 -7.77 6.09 -9.22
C ILE A 128 -8.83 6.69 -10.15
N ASP A 129 -8.74 6.36 -11.43
CA ASP A 129 -9.80 6.71 -12.39
C ASP A 129 -11.16 6.14 -11.95
N ASP A 130 -12.22 6.95 -12.08
CA ASP A 130 -13.60 6.57 -11.70
C ASP A 130 -14.06 5.26 -12.33
N LYS A 131 -13.67 5.00 -13.58
CA LYS A 131 -13.99 3.74 -14.28
C LYS A 131 -13.56 2.50 -13.49
N TYR A 132 -12.42 2.56 -12.80
CA TYR A 132 -11.92 1.42 -12.01
C TYR A 132 -12.56 1.38 -10.63
N LEU A 133 -12.86 2.54 -10.05
CA LEU A 133 -13.66 2.61 -8.82
C LEU A 133 -15.02 1.94 -9.03
N ASP A 134 -15.71 2.24 -10.13
CA ASP A 134 -17.01 1.64 -10.44
C ASP A 134 -16.94 0.14 -10.70
N LEU A 135 -15.82 -0.34 -11.24
CA LEU A 135 -15.62 -1.76 -11.51
C LEU A 135 -15.27 -2.56 -10.27
N TYR A 136 -14.41 -2.05 -9.39
CA TYR A 136 -13.78 -2.85 -8.34
C TYR A 136 -14.06 -2.37 -6.91
N TYR A 137 -14.39 -1.11 -6.65
CA TYR A 137 -14.50 -0.60 -5.28
C TYR A 137 -15.70 -1.23 -4.54
N GLY A 138 -15.44 -1.90 -3.41
CA GLY A 138 -16.48 -2.47 -2.53
C GLY A 138 -17.16 -3.72 -3.09
N LYS A 139 -16.49 -4.46 -3.99
CA LYS A 139 -17.01 -5.69 -4.61
C LYS A 139 -16.25 -6.95 -4.21
N GLN A 140 -15.38 -6.84 -3.21
CA GLN A 140 -14.57 -7.93 -2.64
C GLN A 140 -15.27 -8.59 -1.45
#